data_AF-A0A529TXT3-F1
#
_entry.id   AF-A0A529TXT3-F1
#
_cell.length_a   1.000
_cell.length_b   1.000
_cell.length_c   1.000
_cell.angle_alpha   90.00
_cell.angle_beta   90.00
_cell.angle_gamma   90.00
#
_symmetry.space_group_name_H-M   'P 1'
#
loop_
_entity.id
_entity.type
_entity.pdbx_description
1 polymer ?
#
loop_
_entity_poly.entity_id
_entity_poly.type
_entity_poly.pdbx_seq_one_letter_code
_entity_poly.pdbx_strand_id
1 'polypeptide(L)'
;MSVQPVIVLSADAVTLSTIHRRSLERGVTTSAYVEEMFSTGHDAANRAVFAEFAPDDAKIVGIALRGEKKLVDKITKGARMHG
;
A
#
# COMPACT_ATOMS: atom_id res chain seq x y z
N MET A 1 12.53 -3.92 -18.07
CA MET A 1 12.26 -2.63 -17.38
C MET A 1 10.83 -2.20 -17.68
N SER A 2 10.16 -1.55 -16.72
CA SER A 2 8.83 -0.98 -16.99
C SER A 2 8.94 0.14 -18.02
N VAL A 3 8.03 0.17 -19.00
CA VAL A 3 7.88 1.30 -19.93
C VAL A 3 6.95 2.39 -19.39
N GLN A 4 6.29 2.12 -18.26
CA GLN A 4 5.45 3.09 -17.55
C GLN A 4 6.25 3.72 -16.39
N PRO A 5 6.20 5.05 -16.22
CA PRO A 5 6.82 5.72 -15.09
C PRO A 5 6.27 5.23 -13.75
N VAL A 6 7.15 5.18 -12.75
CA VAL A 6 6.79 4.87 -11.36
C VAL A 6 7.06 6.11 -10.51
N ILE A 7 6.06 6.58 -9.78
CA ILE A 7 6.18 7.73 -8.86
C ILE A 7 6.29 7.17 -7.45
N VAL A 8 7.33 7.59 -6.72
CA VAL A 8 7.55 7.20 -5.32
C VAL A 8 7.09 8.33 -4.40
N LEU A 9 6.18 8.00 -3.49
CA LEU A 9 5.63 8.92 -2.50
C LEU A 9 5.96 8.44 -1.08
N SER A 10 6.01 9.37 -0.12
CA SER A 10 6.12 9.09 1.31
C SER A 10 4.94 9.70 2.08
N ALA A 11 4.56 9.04 3.18
CA ALA A 11 3.51 9.49 4.08
C ALA A 11 3.68 8.85 5.47
N ASP A 12 3.02 9.42 6.48
CA ASP A 12 2.93 8.81 7.81
C ASP A 12 1.98 7.58 7.83
N ALA A 13 2.01 6.82 8.92
CA ALA A 13 1.22 5.59 9.08
C ALA A 13 -0.30 5.83 8.96
N VAL A 14 -0.80 6.96 9.49
CA VAL A 14 -2.23 7.32 9.43
C VAL A 14 -2.65 7.57 7.98
N THR A 15 -1.81 8.26 7.22
CA THR A 15 -2.04 8.54 5.80
C THR A 15 -1.94 7.26 4.98
N LEU A 16 -0.98 6.37 5.25
CA LEU A 16 -0.88 5.07 4.56
C LEU A 16 -2.11 4.18 4.80
N SER A 17 -2.59 4.10 6.05
CA SER A 17 -3.84 3.40 6.38
C SER A 17 -5.04 4.00 5.61
N THR A 18 -5.12 5.33 5.54
CA THR A 18 -6.16 6.01 4.76
C THR A 18 -6.07 5.71 3.26
N ILE A 19 -4.86 5.67 2.69
CA ILE A 19 -4.62 5.33 1.28
C ILE A 19 -5.07 3.88 1.00
N HIS A 20 -4.72 2.93 1.88
CA HIS A 20 -5.14 1.54 1.78
C HIS A 20 -6.66 1.39 1.84
N ARG A 21 -7.33 2.04 2.79
CA ARG A 21 -8.80 2.03 2.85
C ARG A 21 -9.44 2.58 1.57
N ARG A 22 -8.94 3.70 1.05
CA ARG A 22 -9.46 4.29 -0.21
C ARG A 22 -9.25 3.38 -1.42
N SER A 23 -8.16 2.61 -1.48
CA SER A 23 -7.96 1.68 -2.60
C SER A 23 -8.98 0.53 -2.54
N LEU A 24 -9.27 0.00 -1.35
CA LEU A 24 -10.31 -1.00 -1.15
C LEU A 24 -11.71 -0.47 -1.48
N GLU A 25 -12.10 0.69 -0.95
CA GLU A 25 -13.39 1.35 -1.22
C GLU A 25 -13.63 1.60 -2.71
N ARG A 26 -12.56 1.74 -3.49
CA ARG A 26 -12.60 2.01 -4.94
C ARG A 26 -12.33 0.79 -5.80
N GLY A 27 -12.20 -0.40 -5.20
CA GLY A 27 -11.98 -1.66 -5.91
C GLY A 27 -10.63 -1.73 -6.64
N VAL A 28 -9.61 -1.01 -6.17
CA VAL A 28 -8.27 -1.05 -6.75
C VAL A 28 -7.43 -2.10 -6.03
N THR A 29 -7.03 -3.15 -6.76
CA THR A 29 -6.07 -4.13 -6.25
C THR A 29 -4.71 -3.47 -6.03
N THR A 30 -4.17 -3.63 -4.84
CA THR A 30 -2.88 -3.05 -4.44
C THR A 30 -1.91 -4.13 -3.97
N SER A 31 -0.63 -3.90 -4.23
CA SER A 31 0.42 -4.62 -3.50
C SER A 31 0.62 -3.91 -2.17
N ALA A 32 0.45 -4.63 -1.06
CA ALA A 32 0.59 -4.09 0.29
C ALA A 32 1.73 -4.80 1.03
N TYR A 33 2.37 -4.07 1.92
CA TYR A 33 3.40 -4.58 2.83
C TYR A 33 3.08 -4.08 4.25
N VAL A 34 2.99 -5.00 5.20
CA VAL A 34 2.73 -4.69 6.62
C VAL A 34 4.00 -4.81 7.45
N GLU A 35 4.07 -4.10 8.57
CA GLU A 35 5.23 -4.06 9.47
C GLU A 35 5.67 -5.47 9.89
N GLU A 36 4.73 -6.35 10.21
CA GLU A 36 4.98 -7.69 10.73
C GLU A 36 5.69 -8.60 9.71
N MET A 37 5.58 -8.32 8.41
CA MET A 37 6.30 -9.06 7.36
C MET A 37 7.82 -8.88 7.46
N PHE A 38 8.32 -7.81 8.09
CA PHE A 38 9.76 -7.66 8.34
C PHE A 38 10.34 -8.74 9.29
N SER A 39 9.48 -9.38 10.10
CA SER A 39 9.90 -10.40 11.05
C SER A 39 10.10 -11.78 10.41
N THR A 40 9.73 -11.96 9.14
CA THR A 40 9.84 -13.24 8.43
C THR A 40 10.72 -13.13 7.18
N GLY A 41 11.41 -14.23 6.84
CA GLY A 41 12.34 -14.26 5.70
C GLY A 41 11.81 -14.92 4.43
N HIS A 42 10.54 -15.32 4.41
CA HIS A 42 9.99 -16.15 3.33
C HIS A 42 8.52 -15.85 3.06
N ASP A 43 8.18 -15.93 1.78
CA ASP A 43 6.89 -15.52 1.22
C ASP A 43 5.68 -16.26 1.81
N ALA A 44 5.82 -17.55 2.13
CA ALA A 44 4.75 -18.32 2.76
C ALA A 44 4.38 -17.77 4.16
N ALA A 45 5.37 -17.43 5.00
CA ALA A 45 5.10 -16.84 6.30
C ALA A 45 4.63 -15.40 6.20
N ASN A 46 5.16 -14.62 5.25
CA ASN A 46 4.66 -13.27 4.97
C ASN A 46 3.17 -13.26 4.64
N ARG A 47 2.71 -14.20 3.80
CA ARG A 47 1.28 -14.34 3.50
C ARG A 47 0.46 -14.81 4.69
N ALA A 48 1.00 -15.74 5.49
CA ALA A 48 0.30 -16.24 6.68
C ALA A 48 0.09 -15.09 7.68
N VAL A 49 1.15 -14.36 8.01
CA VAL A 49 1.09 -13.19 8.89
C VAL A 49 0.18 -12.11 8.31
N PHE A 50 0.27 -11.79 7.01
CA PHE A 50 -0.62 -10.81 6.38
C PHE A 50 -2.10 -11.20 6.50
N ALA A 51 -2.43 -12.48 6.42
CA ALA A 51 -3.81 -12.98 6.52
C ALA A 51 -4.40 -12.90 7.93
N GLU A 52 -3.59 -12.68 8.96
CA GLU A 52 -4.05 -12.51 10.34
C GLU A 52 -4.66 -11.13 10.62
N PHE A 53 -4.40 -10.14 9.75
CA PHE A 53 -4.85 -8.76 9.95
C PHE A 53 -6.04 -8.40 9.07
N ALA A 54 -7.04 -7.77 9.67
CA ALA A 54 -8.08 -7.08 8.92
C ALA A 54 -7.52 -5.80 8.28
N PRO A 55 -8.16 -5.25 7.21
CA PRO A 55 -7.71 -4.02 6.58
C PRO A 55 -7.54 -2.81 7.51
N ASP A 56 -8.34 -2.76 8.58
CA ASP A 56 -8.33 -1.68 9.57
C ASP A 56 -7.24 -1.87 10.64
N ASP A 57 -6.78 -3.11 10.84
CA ASP A 57 -5.75 -3.47 11.82
C ASP A 57 -4.34 -3.57 11.21
N ALA A 58 -4.27 -3.67 9.88
CA ALA A 58 -3.02 -3.82 9.15
C ALA A 58 -2.15 -2.54 9.24
N LYS A 59 -0.96 -2.67 9.82
CA LYS A 59 0.04 -1.60 9.85
C LYS A 59 0.77 -1.51 8.52
N ILE A 60 0.14 -0.86 7.55
CA ILE A 60 0.70 -0.67 6.21
C ILE A 60 1.95 0.21 6.30
N VAL A 61 3.09 -0.36 5.88
CA VAL A 61 4.38 0.33 5.76
C VAL A 61 4.77 0.61 4.31
N GLY A 62 4.09 -0.04 3.36
CA GLY A 62 4.26 0.21 1.93
C GLY A 62 3.02 -0.23 1.14
N ILE A 63 2.65 0.55 0.13
CA ILE A 63 1.55 0.24 -0.77
C ILE A 63 1.87 0.69 -2.19
N ALA A 64 1.58 -0.17 -3.17
CA ALA A 64 1.71 0.13 -4.59
C ALA A 64 0.39 -0.17 -5.30
N LEU A 65 0.03 0.71 -6.24
CA LEU A 65 -1.17 0.58 -7.05
C LEU A 65 -0.92 1.06 -8.47
N ARG A 66 -1.67 0.48 -9.41
CA ARG A 66 -1.70 0.88 -10.81
C ARG A 66 -3.13 1.05 -11.24
N GLY A 67 -3.45 2.18 -11.86
CA GLY A 67 -4.80 2.48 -12.31
C GLY A 67 -4.86 3.75 -13.15
N GLU A 68 -6.08 4.19 -13.44
CA GLU A 68 -6.33 5.47 -14.12
C GLU A 68 -5.78 6.63 -13.28
N LYS A 69 -5.14 7.61 -13.93
CA LYS A 69 -4.39 8.67 -13.25
C LYS A 69 -5.24 9.40 -12.22
N LYS A 70 -6.44 9.86 -12.57
CA LYS A 70 -7.30 10.62 -11.64
C LYS A 70 -7.76 9.76 -10.47
N LEU A 71 -7.98 8.47 -10.68
CA LEU A 71 -8.28 7.52 -9.62
C LEU A 71 -7.11 7.36 -8.65
N VAL A 72 -5.90 7.13 -9.17
CA VAL A 72 -4.67 7.00 -8.37
C VAL A 72 -4.41 8.27 -7.56
N ASP A 73 -4.46 9.45 -8.19
CA ASP A 73 -4.25 10.75 -7.53
C ASP A 73 -5.22 10.98 -6.37
N LYS A 74 -6.47 10.53 -6.50
CA LYS A 74 -7.48 10.62 -5.43
C LYS A 74 -7.19 9.64 -4.29
N ILE A 75 -6.69 8.45 -4.59
CA ILE A 75 -6.35 7.43 -3.58
C ILE A 75 -5.14 7.91 -2.76
N THR A 76 -4.07 8.34 -3.42
CA THR A 76 -2.79 8.73 -2.80
C THR A 76 -2.79 10.13 -2.18
N LYS A 77 -3.92 10.86 -2.24
CA LYS A 77 -4.06 12.21 -1.69
C LYS A 77 -3.62 12.28 -0.22
N GLY A 78 -2.65 13.13 0.06
CA GLY A 78 -2.05 13.35 1.38
C GLY A 78 -0.58 12.93 1.44
N ALA A 79 -0.18 11.96 0.61
CA ALA A 79 1.23 11.60 0.44
C ALA A 79 2.00 12.70 -0.33
N ARG A 80 3.31 12.73 -0.14
CA ARG A 80 4.23 13.70 -0.78
C ARG A 80 5.26 12.98 -1.62
N MET A 81 5.87 13.68 -2.57
CA MET A 81 7.02 13.12 -3.31
C MET A 81 8.11 12.70 -2.33
N HIS A 82 8.62 11.48 -2.52
CA HIS A 82 9.73 10.98 -1.72
C HIS A 82 11.00 11.76 -2.05
N GLY A 83 11.67 12.28 -1.01
CA GLY A 83 12.86 13.12 -1.09
C GLY A 83 13.17 13.79 0.24
#